data_AF-A0A433P647-F1
#
_entry.id   AF-A0A433P647-F1
#
_cell.length_a   1.000
_cell.length_b   1.000
_cell.length_c   1.000
_cell.angle_alpha   90.00
_cell.angle_beta   90.00
_cell.angle_gamma   90.00
#
_symmetry.space_group_name_H-M   'P 1'
#
loop_
_entity.id
_entity.type
_entity.pdbx_description
1 polymer ?
#
loop_
_entity_poly.entity_id
_entity_poly.type
_entity_poly.pdbx_seq_one_letter_code
_entity_poly.pdbx_strand_id
1 'polypeptide(L)'
;MNHIPIISLGAIDIRAVTMSLKSGMRLEVANALNILTMVASYRGMTLILMQCDDLLDVLLDYLEQDFIRSFYEFDNEGTDHETKYSCDGDGKEIIVNGGCEKDGLVPQEYTYAELFDLTLDEMKSVIPKLENSSSELWLSRRERCTCLMNLIRNLSFMAENQDFLANHHRFVDVLARTLTVRTKAELADKWEKRKGGGYVNVREMDILDHRKSVLIILSNIVAFMTLRSAEIATALVALVGDFLRSGPETYYSQVAIEVWSKMSVSYDNRLILETLDTQRRRWREQQQEDEEDEEAEGQGQGQEGPAVVTVVENHDQADDGFLQIERIWTELATAIRRDYFDPSTGRVIPTIHSTQLAVLEMAMMGLYNIAVLARDEQTKARLVRRERGVAMMVLRLCVMLAETGNTGFSNVCRRGVELVRALVAGGDGGRRRSMDVEEAAGVGKNRKKCARGTAVMIGLINVASLSEMLMQAMLRGSMDQEIMRELWDLVGVVDAAA
;
A
#
# COMPACT_ATOMS: atom_id res chain seq x y z
N MET A 1 -17.49 15.81 26.81
CA MET A 1 -18.74 15.62 26.05
C MET A 1 -19.74 14.93 26.96
N ASN A 2 -20.81 15.63 27.33
CA ASN A 2 -21.87 15.08 28.17
C ASN A 2 -22.61 14.00 27.38
N HIS A 3 -22.76 12.81 27.96
CA HIS A 3 -23.60 11.74 27.44
C HIS A 3 -25.05 12.22 27.38
N ILE A 4 -25.49 12.78 26.26
CA ILE A 4 -26.91 12.84 25.94
C ILE A 4 -27.33 11.36 25.77
N PRO A 5 -28.27 10.85 26.56
CA PRO A 5 -28.67 9.46 26.45
C PRO A 5 -29.31 9.26 25.08
N ILE A 6 -28.75 8.37 24.27
CA ILE A 6 -29.29 7.92 22.96
C ILE A 6 -30.77 7.49 23.05
N ILE A 7 -31.25 7.19 24.26
CA ILE A 7 -32.66 7.00 24.60
C ILE A 7 -33.56 8.15 24.09
N SER A 8 -33.06 9.38 23.94
CA SER A 8 -33.84 10.51 23.43
C SER A 8 -34.12 10.48 21.92
N LEU A 9 -33.41 9.66 21.13
CA LEU A 9 -33.61 9.56 19.68
C LEU A 9 -34.85 8.74 19.30
N GLY A 10 -35.40 7.94 20.21
CA GLY A 10 -36.53 7.06 19.93
C GLY A 10 -36.18 5.94 18.92
N ALA A 11 -37.20 5.42 18.23
CA ALA A 11 -36.99 4.44 17.16
C ALA A 11 -36.39 5.12 15.93
N ILE A 12 -35.20 4.66 15.51
CA ILE A 12 -34.49 5.19 14.34
C ILE A 12 -34.92 4.39 13.09
N ASP A 13 -35.58 5.07 12.15
CA ASP A 13 -35.91 4.51 10.84
C ASP A 13 -34.77 4.78 9.84
N ILE A 14 -33.96 3.75 9.57
CA ILE A 14 -32.84 3.84 8.64
C ILE A 14 -33.29 4.13 7.20
N ARG A 15 -34.49 3.71 6.80
CA ARG A 15 -35.02 4.03 5.46
C ARG A 15 -35.32 5.53 5.36
N ALA A 16 -35.93 6.12 6.38
CA ALA A 16 -36.15 7.56 6.43
C ALA A 16 -34.83 8.33 6.40
N VAL A 17 -33.83 7.91 7.19
CA VAL A 17 -32.48 8.49 7.18
C VAL A 17 -31.82 8.41 5.80
N THR A 18 -31.97 7.27 5.11
CA THR A 18 -31.45 7.08 3.74
C THR A 18 -32.15 8.02 2.75
N MET A 19 -33.47 8.20 2.86
CA MET A 19 -34.22 9.15 2.02
C MET A 19 -33.81 10.60 2.29
N SER A 20 -33.53 10.97 3.54
CA SER A 20 -32.97 12.27 3.92
C SER A 20 -31.59 12.53 3.32
N LEU A 21 -30.76 11.49 3.17
CA LEU A 21 -29.50 11.60 2.43
C LEU A 21 -29.74 11.77 0.92
N LYS A 22 -30.66 10.99 0.34
CA LYS A 22 -30.99 11.04 -1.10
C LYS A 22 -31.64 12.36 -1.53
N SER A 23 -32.31 13.08 -0.64
CA SER A 23 -32.96 14.37 -0.97
C SER A 23 -31.96 15.46 -1.36
N GLY A 24 -30.71 15.35 -0.90
CA GLY A 24 -29.67 16.36 -1.10
C GLY A 24 -29.92 17.68 -0.34
N MET A 25 -31.02 17.78 0.42
CA MET A 25 -31.31 18.98 1.21
C MET A 25 -30.32 19.07 2.35
N ARG A 26 -29.51 20.15 2.38
CA ARG A 26 -28.35 20.29 3.28
C ARG A 26 -28.67 19.99 4.76
N LEU A 27 -29.87 20.36 5.24
CA LEU A 27 -30.27 20.16 6.64
C LEU A 27 -30.57 18.70 6.92
N GLU A 28 -31.27 18.05 5.98
CA GLU A 28 -31.61 16.63 6.06
C GLU A 28 -30.36 15.76 5.99
N VAL A 29 -29.42 16.11 5.11
CA VAL A 29 -28.12 15.43 5.01
C VAL A 29 -27.33 15.59 6.30
N ALA A 30 -27.21 16.81 6.84
CA ALA A 30 -26.48 17.03 8.08
C ALA A 30 -27.12 16.29 9.27
N ASN A 31 -28.45 16.32 9.37
CA ASN A 31 -29.18 15.61 10.41
C ASN A 31 -29.03 14.08 10.26
N ALA A 32 -29.15 13.55 9.04
CA ALA A 32 -28.97 12.14 8.75
C ALA A 32 -27.56 11.66 9.10
N LEU A 33 -26.52 12.41 8.73
CA LEU A 33 -25.13 12.06 9.06
C LEU A 33 -24.87 12.12 10.56
N ASN A 34 -25.45 13.08 11.28
CA ASN A 34 -25.37 13.14 12.74
C ASN A 34 -26.01 11.91 13.39
N ILE A 35 -27.22 11.53 12.94
CA ILE A 35 -27.91 10.31 13.42
C ILE A 35 -27.03 9.08 13.15
N LEU A 36 -26.55 8.90 11.93
CA LEU A 36 -25.71 7.75 11.56
C LEU A 36 -24.41 7.71 12.35
N THR A 37 -23.78 8.85 12.58
CA THR A 37 -22.54 8.94 13.38
C THR A 37 -22.79 8.53 14.84
N MET A 38 -23.92 8.94 15.43
CA MET A 38 -24.32 8.49 16.76
C MET A 38 -24.60 6.98 16.79
N VAL A 39 -25.32 6.45 15.80
CA VAL A 39 -25.60 5.00 15.72
C VAL A 39 -24.31 4.21 15.56
N ALA A 40 -23.42 4.60 14.65
CA ALA A 40 -22.19 3.87 14.35
C ALA A 40 -21.13 3.94 15.48
N SER A 41 -21.16 4.99 16.30
CA SER A 41 -20.23 5.13 17.44
C SER A 41 -20.73 4.43 18.71
N TYR A 42 -22.03 4.09 18.79
CA TYR A 42 -22.61 3.50 19.98
C TYR A 42 -22.46 1.97 20.01
N ARG A 43 -21.67 1.47 20.96
CA ARG A 43 -21.39 0.03 21.12
C ARG A 43 -22.62 -0.85 21.38
N GLY A 44 -23.76 -0.28 21.78
CA GLY A 44 -24.99 -1.02 22.07
C GLY A 44 -25.93 -1.16 20.88
N MET A 45 -25.63 -0.54 19.73
CA MET A 45 -26.43 -0.65 18.51
C MET A 45 -25.56 -1.19 17.38
N THR A 46 -26.04 -2.21 16.68
CA THR A 46 -25.39 -2.78 15.50
C THR A 46 -26.16 -2.37 14.26
N LEU A 47 -25.55 -1.54 13.41
CA LEU A 47 -26.13 -1.17 12.12
C LEU A 47 -25.63 -2.16 11.07
N ILE A 48 -26.48 -3.11 10.68
CA ILE A 48 -26.16 -4.14 9.68
C ILE A 48 -26.43 -3.57 8.29
N LEU A 49 -25.38 -3.24 7.55
CA LEU A 49 -25.47 -2.58 6.24
C LEU A 49 -26.17 -3.45 5.19
N MET A 50 -26.04 -4.77 5.27
CA MET A 50 -26.71 -5.71 4.37
C MET A 50 -28.25 -5.64 4.47
N GLN A 51 -28.80 -5.11 5.57
CA GLN A 51 -30.25 -4.90 5.74
C GLN A 51 -30.71 -3.49 5.32
N CYS A 52 -29.77 -2.66 4.85
CA CYS A 52 -29.98 -1.26 4.53
C CYS A 52 -29.75 -1.04 3.03
N ASP A 53 -30.71 -1.49 2.20
CA ASP A 53 -30.60 -1.75 0.75
C ASP A 53 -30.01 -0.68 -0.17
N ASP A 54 -29.71 0.54 0.30
CA ASP A 54 -29.05 1.57 -0.50
C ASP A 54 -28.11 2.47 0.32
N LEU A 55 -28.00 2.25 1.64
CA LEU A 55 -27.37 3.23 2.52
C LEU A 55 -25.90 3.43 2.16
N LEU A 56 -25.17 2.33 1.94
CA LEU A 56 -23.77 2.39 1.57
C LEU A 56 -23.57 3.11 0.23
N ASP A 57 -24.35 2.76 -0.80
CA ASP A 57 -24.27 3.42 -2.11
C ASP A 57 -24.45 4.93 -2.02
N VAL A 58 -25.43 5.39 -1.24
CA VAL A 58 -25.66 6.83 -1.05
C VAL A 58 -24.47 7.50 -0.35
N LEU A 59 -23.89 6.85 0.66
CA LEU A 59 -22.68 7.38 1.33
C LEU A 59 -21.48 7.45 0.38
N LEU A 60 -21.34 6.44 -0.51
CA LEU A 60 -20.29 6.43 -1.53
C LEU A 60 -20.51 7.48 -2.62
N ASP A 61 -21.76 7.72 -3.03
CA ASP A 61 -22.10 8.80 -3.96
C ASP A 61 -21.65 10.16 -3.41
N TYR A 62 -21.86 10.43 -2.12
CA TYR A 62 -21.36 11.65 -1.48
C TYR A 62 -19.83 11.72 -1.44
N LEU A 63 -19.14 10.62 -1.13
CA LEU A 63 -17.67 10.59 -1.17
C LEU A 63 -17.13 10.84 -2.59
N GLU A 64 -17.73 10.23 -3.61
CA GLU A 64 -17.32 10.46 -4.99
C GLU A 64 -17.59 11.89 -5.46
N GLN A 65 -18.75 12.46 -5.10
CA GLN A 65 -19.12 13.82 -5.50
C GLN A 65 -18.31 14.88 -4.75
N ASP A 66 -18.12 14.73 -3.44
CA ASP A 66 -17.47 15.77 -2.64
C ASP A 66 -15.96 15.64 -2.64
N PHE A 67 -15.44 14.42 -2.57
CA PHE A 67 -14.02 14.17 -2.57
C PHE A 67 -13.54 14.11 -4.00
N ILE A 68 -13.86 13.05 -4.75
CA ILE A 68 -13.21 12.77 -6.04
C ILE A 68 -13.50 13.83 -7.10
N ARG A 69 -14.76 14.17 -7.34
CA ARG A 69 -15.15 15.09 -8.42
C ARG A 69 -14.63 16.51 -8.20
N SER A 70 -14.54 16.95 -6.94
CA SER A 70 -14.00 18.28 -6.63
C SER A 70 -12.53 18.42 -7.03
N PHE A 71 -11.76 17.32 -7.07
CA PHE A 71 -10.38 17.33 -7.56
C PHE A 71 -10.27 17.27 -9.09
N TYR A 72 -11.12 16.50 -9.78
CA TYR A 72 -10.98 16.28 -11.24
C TYR A 72 -11.60 17.38 -12.11
N GLU A 73 -12.66 18.08 -11.66
CA GLU A 73 -13.22 19.21 -12.42
C GLU A 73 -12.18 20.32 -12.66
N PHE A 74 -11.17 20.40 -11.80
CA PHE A 74 -10.07 21.35 -11.91
C PHE A 74 -9.14 21.11 -13.11
N ASP A 75 -8.80 19.84 -13.39
CA ASP A 75 -7.77 19.52 -14.39
C ASP A 75 -8.26 19.80 -15.83
N ASN A 76 -9.58 19.80 -16.05
CA ASN A 76 -10.15 20.01 -17.38
C ASN A 76 -10.47 21.49 -17.69
N GLU A 77 -10.78 22.33 -16.69
CA GLU A 77 -11.12 23.76 -16.91
C GLU A 77 -9.93 24.61 -17.43
N GLY A 78 -8.70 24.09 -17.39
CA GLY A 78 -7.50 24.77 -17.90
C GLY A 78 -7.23 24.59 -19.40
N THR A 79 -7.97 23.72 -20.09
CA THR A 79 -7.72 23.37 -21.50
C THR A 79 -8.76 23.90 -22.48
N ASP A 80 -9.88 24.43 -21.99
CA ASP A 80 -10.87 25.12 -22.82
C ASP A 80 -10.44 26.57 -23.08
N HIS A 81 -9.29 26.74 -23.73
CA HIS A 81 -9.17 27.89 -24.62
C HIS A 81 -10.20 27.67 -25.72
N GLU A 82 -11.37 28.31 -25.57
CA GLU A 82 -12.26 28.64 -26.67
C GLU A 82 -11.38 29.03 -27.86
N THR A 83 -11.23 28.10 -28.81
CA THR A 83 -10.72 28.42 -30.12
C THR A 83 -11.85 29.20 -30.76
N LYS A 84 -11.90 30.48 -30.42
CA LYS A 84 -12.84 31.43 -30.97
C LYS A 84 -12.40 31.60 -32.41
N TYR A 85 -12.93 30.75 -33.29
CA TYR A 85 -12.88 30.96 -34.73
C TYR A 85 -13.72 32.21 -35.03
N SER A 86 -13.16 33.38 -34.77
CA SER A 86 -13.62 34.61 -35.41
C SER A 86 -13.11 34.57 -36.84
N CYS A 87 -13.99 34.15 -37.74
CA CYS A 87 -13.82 34.36 -39.18
C CYS A 87 -14.00 35.86 -39.48
N ASP A 88 -12.94 36.65 -39.28
CA ASP A 88 -12.84 37.96 -39.92
C ASP A 88 -11.68 37.91 -40.90
N GLY A 89 -12.02 38.09 -42.18
CA GLY A 89 -11.09 38.07 -43.29
C GLY A 89 -10.24 39.33 -43.30
N ASP A 90 -8.99 39.22 -42.87
CA ASP A 90 -7.90 39.91 -43.55
C ASP A 90 -6.59 39.14 -43.31
N GLY A 91 -5.94 38.73 -44.40
CA GLY A 91 -4.85 37.77 -44.43
C GLY A 91 -3.54 38.32 -43.88
N LYS A 92 -3.40 38.40 -42.56
CA LYS A 92 -2.11 38.62 -41.90
C LYS A 92 -1.85 37.55 -40.85
N GLU A 93 -1.07 36.57 -41.28
CA GLU A 93 -0.50 35.51 -40.46
C GLU A 93 0.47 36.13 -39.45
N ILE A 94 0.00 36.37 -38.23
CA ILE A 94 0.87 36.69 -37.09
C ILE A 94 1.20 35.35 -36.44
N ILE A 95 2.39 34.85 -36.74
CA ILE A 95 3.01 33.74 -35.99
C ILE A 95 3.30 34.29 -34.59
N VAL A 96 2.36 34.10 -33.66
CA VAL A 96 2.60 34.32 -32.23
C VAL A 96 3.40 33.12 -31.75
N ASN A 97 4.73 33.23 -31.80
CA ASN A 97 5.64 32.37 -31.05
C ASN A 97 5.47 32.68 -29.55
N GLY A 98 4.36 32.21 -28.98
CA GLY A 98 4.14 32.14 -27.54
C GLY A 98 4.91 30.94 -27.01
N GLY A 99 6.21 31.13 -26.79
CA GLY A 99 7.04 30.23 -26.01
C GLY A 99 6.54 30.21 -24.57
N CYS A 100 5.49 29.44 -24.31
CA CYS A 100 5.13 29.04 -22.97
C CYS A 100 6.12 27.94 -22.60
N GLU A 101 7.18 28.30 -21.88
CA GLU A 101 8.02 27.36 -21.14
C GLU A 101 7.09 26.46 -20.34
N LYS A 102 6.86 25.26 -20.85
CA LYS A 102 6.24 24.16 -20.13
C LYS A 102 7.25 23.72 -19.08
N ASP A 103 7.37 24.50 -18.00
CA ASP A 103 7.99 24.02 -16.77
C ASP A 103 7.16 22.81 -16.33
N GLY A 104 7.69 21.63 -16.64
CA GLY A 104 7.11 20.32 -16.34
C GLY A 104 7.14 20.08 -14.84
N LEU A 105 6.29 20.82 -14.12
CA LEU A 105 6.08 20.66 -12.69
C LEU A 105 5.35 19.34 -12.49
N VAL A 106 6.14 18.30 -12.20
CA VAL A 106 5.68 16.97 -11.83
C VAL A 106 4.86 17.11 -10.54
N PRO A 107 3.61 16.60 -10.48
CA PRO A 107 2.80 16.65 -9.27
C PRO A 107 3.54 15.98 -8.11
N GLN A 108 3.83 16.74 -7.04
CA GLN A 108 4.50 16.19 -5.86
C GLN A 108 3.51 15.37 -5.02
N GLU A 109 3.81 14.09 -4.83
CA GLU A 109 3.07 13.22 -3.89
C GLU A 109 3.70 13.33 -2.49
N TYR A 110 2.90 13.70 -1.48
CA TYR A 110 3.39 13.75 -0.10
C TYR A 110 3.31 12.39 0.59
N THR A 111 4.40 12.05 1.25
CA THR A 111 4.51 10.90 2.16
C THR A 111 3.77 11.15 3.48
N TYR A 112 3.51 10.09 4.24
CA TYR A 112 2.89 10.18 5.56
C TYR A 112 3.69 11.09 6.50
N ALA A 113 5.03 11.01 6.47
CA ALA A 113 5.89 11.84 7.32
C ALA A 113 5.79 13.32 6.93
N GLU A 114 5.85 13.63 5.63
CA GLU A 114 5.71 15.01 5.14
C GLU A 114 4.33 15.58 5.47
N LEU A 115 3.26 14.82 5.24
CA LEU A 115 1.91 15.24 5.63
C LEU A 115 1.82 15.45 7.15
N PHE A 116 2.42 14.56 7.94
CA PHE A 116 2.43 14.72 9.39
C PHE A 116 3.17 16.00 9.82
N ASP A 117 4.34 16.28 9.26
CA ASP A 117 5.10 17.49 9.57
C ASP A 117 4.36 18.76 9.12
N LEU A 118 3.80 18.75 7.91
CA LEU A 118 2.96 19.85 7.40
C LEU A 118 1.76 20.10 8.32
N THR A 119 1.12 19.05 8.85
CA THR A 119 0.01 19.20 9.80
C THR A 119 0.46 19.77 11.13
N LEU A 120 1.64 19.38 11.62
CA LEU A 120 2.20 19.97 12.83
C LEU A 120 2.50 21.46 12.64
N ASP A 121 3.04 21.83 11.49
CA ASP A 121 3.36 23.22 11.18
C ASP A 121 2.11 24.07 10.97
N GLU A 122 1.07 23.49 10.35
CA GLU A 122 -0.25 24.11 10.30
C GLU A 122 -0.83 24.34 11.69
N MET A 123 -0.76 23.34 12.59
CA MET A 123 -1.23 23.47 13.98
C MET A 123 -0.41 24.48 14.81
N LYS A 124 0.88 24.64 14.51
CA LYS A 124 1.77 25.61 15.18
C LYS A 124 1.58 27.04 14.67
N SER A 125 1.09 27.22 13.44
CA SER A 125 0.80 28.54 12.89
C SER A 125 -0.29 29.22 13.74
N VAL A 126 0.12 30.20 14.55
CA VAL A 126 -0.69 30.89 15.58
C VAL A 126 -1.89 31.66 15.00
N ILE A 127 -1.97 31.77 13.67
CA ILE A 127 -3.16 32.22 12.99
C ILE A 127 -3.91 30.96 12.58
N PRO A 128 -4.87 30.45 13.40
CA PRO A 128 -5.92 29.66 12.80
C PRO A 128 -6.43 30.54 11.66
N LYS A 129 -6.23 30.08 10.41
CA LYS A 129 -7.03 30.57 9.30
C LYS A 129 -8.45 30.19 9.74
N LEU A 130 -9.08 31.04 10.55
CA LEU A 130 -10.48 30.94 10.85
C LEU A 130 -11.08 31.07 9.46
N GLU A 131 -11.38 29.92 8.86
CA GLU A 131 -12.45 29.84 7.90
C GLU A 131 -13.55 30.69 8.54
N ASN A 132 -14.06 31.65 7.78
CA ASN A 132 -15.27 32.33 8.20
C ASN A 132 -16.23 31.19 8.50
N SER A 133 -16.40 30.85 9.78
CA SER A 133 -17.46 29.99 10.27
C SER A 133 -18.68 30.80 9.93
N SER A 134 -19.08 30.70 8.66
CA SER A 134 -20.33 31.22 8.19
C SER A 134 -21.31 30.62 9.16
N SER A 135 -21.93 31.49 9.91
CA SER A 135 -22.99 31.25 10.86
C SER A 135 -24.23 30.62 10.23
N GLU A 136 -24.05 29.85 9.16
CA GLU A 136 -25.06 29.15 8.40
C GLU A 136 -24.85 27.66 8.67
N LEU A 137 -25.48 27.16 9.72
CA LEU A 137 -26.19 25.87 9.90
C LEU A 137 -25.80 24.58 9.11
N TRP A 138 -24.73 24.55 8.31
CA TRP A 138 -24.48 23.59 7.26
C TRP A 138 -23.06 23.03 7.37
N LEU A 139 -22.92 21.71 7.22
CA LEU A 139 -21.61 21.06 7.10
C LEU A 139 -20.95 21.52 5.80
N SER A 140 -19.72 22.02 5.88
CA SER A 140 -18.88 22.22 4.70
C SER A 140 -18.67 20.88 3.98
N ARG A 141 -18.41 20.90 2.67
CA ARG A 141 -18.08 19.68 1.90
C ARG A 141 -16.94 18.88 2.55
N ARG A 142 -15.97 19.62 3.10
CA ARG A 142 -14.84 19.08 3.85
C ARG A 142 -15.29 18.30 5.09
N GLU A 143 -16.03 18.94 5.99
CA GLU A 143 -16.53 18.30 7.21
C GLU A 143 -17.42 17.11 6.89
N ARG A 144 -18.19 17.21 5.80
CA ARG A 144 -19.01 16.10 5.30
C ARG A 144 -18.15 14.92 4.84
N CYS A 145 -17.07 15.13 4.08
CA CYS A 145 -16.13 14.07 3.71
C CYS A 145 -15.52 13.39 4.95
N THR A 146 -15.01 14.19 5.89
CA THR A 146 -14.41 13.68 7.13
C THR A 146 -15.44 12.92 7.97
N CYS A 147 -16.69 13.39 8.03
CA CYS A 147 -17.79 12.70 8.70
C CYS A 147 -18.11 11.35 8.04
N LEU A 148 -18.24 11.33 6.71
CA LEU A 148 -18.51 10.11 5.94
C LEU A 148 -17.41 9.06 6.13
N MET A 149 -16.14 9.47 6.06
CA MET A 149 -15.01 8.57 6.26
C MET A 149 -14.94 8.01 7.68
N ASN A 150 -15.20 8.84 8.68
CA ASN A 150 -15.29 8.38 10.08
C ASN A 150 -16.47 7.42 10.29
N LEU A 151 -17.62 7.70 9.66
CA LEU A 151 -18.79 6.83 9.70
C LEU A 151 -18.48 5.45 9.11
N ILE A 152 -17.93 5.42 7.90
CA ILE A 152 -17.55 4.17 7.22
C ILE A 152 -16.47 3.42 8.03
N ARG A 153 -15.48 4.13 8.58
CA ARG A 153 -14.48 3.54 9.47
C ARG A 153 -15.13 2.87 10.67
N ASN A 154 -16.07 3.53 11.34
CA ASN A 154 -16.80 2.94 12.47
C ASN A 154 -17.62 1.71 12.06
N LEU A 155 -18.28 1.76 10.90
CA LEU A 155 -19.05 0.63 10.37
C LEU A 155 -18.17 -0.57 10.03
N SER A 156 -16.93 -0.35 9.60
CA SER A 156 -15.97 -1.43 9.30
C SER A 156 -15.53 -2.24 10.53
N PHE A 157 -15.67 -1.69 11.74
CA PHE A 157 -15.38 -2.43 12.97
C PHE A 157 -16.48 -3.42 13.35
N MET A 158 -17.67 -3.34 12.74
CA MET A 158 -18.76 -4.28 12.97
C MET A 158 -18.52 -5.53 12.11
N ALA A 159 -18.41 -6.69 12.74
CA ALA A 159 -18.08 -7.94 12.05
C ALA A 159 -19.10 -8.31 10.96
N GLU A 160 -20.38 -8.02 11.20
CA GLU A 160 -21.48 -8.24 10.26
C GLU A 160 -21.36 -7.39 8.99
N ASN A 161 -20.61 -6.29 9.04
CA ASN A 161 -20.41 -5.38 7.92
C ASN A 161 -19.13 -5.68 7.13
N GLN A 162 -18.15 -6.39 7.70
CA GLN A 162 -16.83 -6.55 7.08
C GLN A 162 -16.91 -7.27 5.73
N ASP A 163 -17.59 -8.42 5.69
CA ASP A 163 -17.77 -9.21 4.47
C ASP A 163 -18.63 -8.47 3.43
N PHE A 164 -19.70 -7.80 3.88
CA PHE A 164 -20.54 -6.97 3.01
C PHE A 164 -19.75 -5.84 2.36
N LEU A 165 -18.97 -5.08 3.15
CA LEU A 165 -18.13 -3.99 2.66
C LEU A 165 -17.08 -4.50 1.68
N ALA A 166 -16.40 -5.61 2.00
CA ALA A 166 -15.35 -6.18 1.16
C ALA A 166 -15.85 -6.64 -0.22
N ASN A 167 -17.07 -7.17 -0.28
CA ASN A 167 -17.67 -7.66 -1.52
C ASN A 167 -18.47 -6.59 -2.27
N HIS A 168 -18.74 -5.43 -1.66
CA HIS A 168 -19.49 -4.35 -2.30
C HIS A 168 -18.76 -3.82 -3.53
N HIS A 169 -19.46 -3.84 -4.67
CA HIS A 169 -18.87 -3.66 -5.98
C HIS A 169 -18.13 -2.34 -6.23
N ARG A 170 -18.53 -1.27 -5.53
CA ARG A 170 -17.92 0.07 -5.64
C ARG A 170 -16.99 0.42 -4.49
N PHE A 171 -17.05 -0.31 -3.38
CA PHE A 171 -16.52 0.20 -2.12
C PHE A 171 -14.99 0.35 -2.16
N VAL A 172 -14.29 -0.72 -2.51
CA VAL A 172 -12.84 -0.73 -2.62
C VAL A 172 -12.35 0.22 -3.71
N ASP A 173 -13.05 0.27 -4.84
CA ASP A 173 -12.74 1.15 -5.98
C ASP A 173 -12.83 2.63 -5.57
N VAL A 174 -13.89 3.02 -4.85
CA VAL A 174 -14.05 4.38 -4.32
C VAL A 174 -12.94 4.70 -3.32
N LEU A 175 -12.65 3.80 -2.36
CA LEU A 175 -11.55 4.00 -1.42
C LEU A 175 -10.21 4.20 -2.15
N ALA A 176 -9.89 3.35 -3.13
CA ALA A 176 -8.66 3.46 -3.92
C ALA A 176 -8.58 4.79 -4.68
N ARG A 177 -9.68 5.22 -5.32
CA ARG A 177 -9.74 6.52 -6.02
C ARG A 177 -9.61 7.71 -5.08
N THR A 178 -10.04 7.59 -3.83
CA THR A 178 -9.78 8.65 -2.84
C THR A 178 -8.30 8.71 -2.41
N LEU A 179 -7.52 7.65 -2.62
CA LEU A 179 -6.07 7.66 -2.35
C LEU A 179 -5.26 8.28 -3.50
N THR A 180 -5.78 8.21 -4.73
CA THR A 180 -5.13 8.79 -5.92
C THR A 180 -5.33 10.31 -6.02
N VAL A 181 -6.08 10.90 -5.09
CA VAL A 181 -6.21 12.34 -4.99
C VAL A 181 -4.86 12.93 -4.60
N ARG A 182 -4.15 13.49 -5.59
CA ARG A 182 -2.84 14.11 -5.40
C ARG A 182 -2.99 15.47 -4.70
N THR A 183 -2.18 15.67 -3.67
CA THR A 183 -1.98 16.95 -2.97
C THR A 183 -1.25 17.94 -3.87
N LYS A 184 -1.98 18.66 -4.73
CA LYS A 184 -1.38 19.72 -5.54
C LYS A 184 -1.25 21.02 -4.71
N ALA A 185 -0.27 21.09 -3.82
CA ALA A 185 0.02 22.30 -3.04
C ALA A 185 0.31 23.53 -3.93
N GLU A 186 0.90 23.32 -5.11
CA GLU A 186 1.24 24.40 -6.04
C GLU A 186 0.03 25.00 -6.77
N LEU A 187 -1.10 24.28 -6.85
CA LEU A 187 -2.33 24.83 -7.42
C LEU A 187 -3.01 25.82 -6.49
N ALA A 188 -2.89 25.61 -5.16
CA ALA A 188 -3.43 26.54 -4.17
C ALA A 188 -2.78 27.92 -4.32
N ASP A 189 -1.46 27.98 -4.53
CA ASP A 189 -0.70 29.22 -4.75
C ASP A 189 -1.04 29.93 -6.08
N LYS A 190 -1.29 29.17 -7.15
CA LYS A 190 -1.72 29.72 -8.44
C LYS A 190 -3.17 30.24 -8.41
N TRP A 191 -4.02 29.73 -7.52
CA TRP A 191 -5.45 30.09 -7.42
C TRP A 191 -5.81 31.12 -6.36
N GLU A 192 -5.03 31.26 -5.28
CA GLU A 192 -5.20 32.40 -4.36
C GLU A 192 -5.11 33.75 -5.13
N LYS A 193 -4.43 33.73 -6.28
CA LYS A 193 -4.34 34.84 -7.25
C LYS A 193 -5.50 34.93 -8.25
N ARG A 194 -6.31 33.88 -8.46
CA ARG A 194 -7.43 33.83 -9.42
C ARG A 194 -8.79 33.69 -8.72
N LYS A 195 -9.27 34.82 -8.18
CA LYS A 195 -10.70 35.18 -7.92
C LYS A 195 -11.66 34.07 -7.45
N GLY A 196 -11.92 34.05 -6.14
CA GLY A 196 -13.28 33.95 -5.56
C GLY A 196 -14.10 32.66 -5.74
N GLY A 197 -13.57 31.63 -6.39
CA GLY A 197 -14.20 30.30 -6.46
C GLY A 197 -14.05 29.58 -5.12
N GLY A 198 -15.17 29.20 -4.50
CA GLY A 198 -15.21 28.49 -3.22
C GLY A 198 -14.62 27.08 -3.32
N TYR A 199 -13.29 26.98 -3.28
CA TYR A 199 -12.61 25.71 -3.19
C TYR A 199 -12.80 25.11 -1.79
N VAL A 200 -12.95 23.80 -1.71
CA VAL A 200 -12.82 23.06 -0.46
C VAL A 200 -11.32 22.99 -0.19
N ASN A 201 -10.79 23.90 0.62
CA ASN A 201 -9.38 23.87 0.98
C ASN A 201 -9.12 22.60 1.80
N VAL A 202 -8.84 21.48 1.12
CA VAL A 202 -8.55 20.21 1.76
C VAL A 202 -7.19 20.38 2.39
N ARG A 203 -7.18 20.47 3.72
CA ARG A 203 -5.96 20.64 4.47
C ARG A 203 -5.15 19.36 4.40
N GLU A 204 -3.84 19.50 4.56
CA GLU A 204 -2.91 18.38 4.72
C GLU A 204 -3.39 17.45 5.84
N MET A 205 -4.01 18.00 6.88
CA MET A 205 -4.61 17.25 7.98
C MET A 205 -5.76 16.34 7.54
N ASP A 206 -6.62 16.82 6.63
CA ASP A 206 -7.73 16.00 6.15
C ASP A 206 -7.21 14.85 5.31
N ILE A 207 -6.19 15.08 4.48
CA ILE A 207 -5.59 14.05 3.62
C ILE A 207 -4.91 13.00 4.49
N LEU A 208 -4.17 13.44 5.52
CA LEU A 208 -3.56 12.54 6.48
C LEU A 208 -4.61 11.69 7.22
N ASP A 209 -5.66 12.31 7.76
CA ASP A 209 -6.73 11.61 8.50
C ASP A 209 -7.58 10.71 7.59
N HIS A 210 -7.74 11.10 6.33
CA HIS A 210 -8.35 10.29 5.30
C HIS A 210 -7.53 9.02 5.03
N ARG A 211 -6.23 9.16 4.75
CA ARG A 211 -5.32 8.04 4.50
C ARG A 211 -5.25 7.08 5.71
N LYS A 212 -5.20 7.62 6.93
CA LYS A 212 -5.31 6.82 8.17
C LYS A 212 -6.62 6.06 8.23
N SER A 213 -7.74 6.71 7.92
CA SER A 213 -9.06 6.08 7.95
C SER A 213 -9.20 4.97 6.92
N VAL A 214 -8.71 5.17 5.70
CA VAL A 214 -8.67 4.13 4.67
C VAL A 214 -7.83 2.93 5.14
N LEU A 215 -6.65 3.15 5.72
CA LEU A 215 -5.80 2.07 6.23
C LEU A 215 -6.52 1.24 7.32
N ILE A 216 -7.22 1.89 8.24
CA ILE A 216 -8.00 1.23 9.31
C ILE A 216 -9.22 0.48 8.75
N ILE A 217 -9.91 1.05 7.76
CA ILE A 217 -10.99 0.35 7.07
C ILE A 217 -10.45 -0.93 6.41
N LEU A 218 -9.32 -0.82 5.72
CA LEU A 218 -8.67 -1.95 5.08
C LEU A 218 -8.27 -3.03 6.09
N SER A 219 -7.68 -2.69 7.24
CA SER A 219 -7.27 -3.70 8.24
C SER A 219 -8.42 -4.58 8.71
N ASN A 220 -9.64 -4.03 8.71
CA ASN A 220 -10.86 -4.73 9.10
C ASN A 220 -11.46 -5.59 7.97
N ILE A 221 -11.40 -5.16 6.71
CA ILE A 221 -12.12 -5.84 5.61
C ILE A 221 -11.22 -6.69 4.71
N VAL A 222 -9.90 -6.45 4.70
CA VAL A 222 -8.96 -6.97 3.70
C VAL A 222 -8.91 -8.50 3.63
N ALA A 223 -9.25 -9.21 4.72
CA ALA A 223 -9.31 -10.66 4.75
C ALA A 223 -10.42 -11.25 3.85
N PHE A 224 -11.46 -10.47 3.57
CA PHE A 224 -12.59 -10.83 2.71
C PHE A 224 -12.51 -10.16 1.32
N MET A 225 -11.53 -9.26 1.13
CA MET A 225 -11.42 -8.41 -0.04
C MET A 225 -10.74 -9.12 -1.21
N THR A 226 -11.29 -8.92 -2.41
CA THR A 226 -10.66 -9.32 -3.68
C THR A 226 -10.26 -8.08 -4.48
N LEU A 227 -9.01 -8.06 -4.96
CA LEU A 227 -8.51 -7.02 -5.85
C LEU A 227 -9.06 -7.23 -7.25
N ARG A 228 -9.63 -6.17 -7.85
CA ARG A 228 -10.30 -6.23 -9.15
C ARG A 228 -9.44 -5.74 -10.31
N SER A 229 -8.49 -4.85 -10.03
CA SER A 229 -7.65 -4.23 -11.04
C SER A 229 -6.26 -3.92 -10.52
N ALA A 230 -5.31 -3.75 -11.44
CA ALA A 230 -3.94 -3.40 -11.12
C ALA A 230 -3.84 -1.98 -10.53
N GLU A 231 -4.67 -1.05 -10.97
CA GLU A 231 -4.69 0.34 -10.51
C GLU A 231 -5.09 0.42 -9.03
N ILE A 232 -6.13 -0.32 -8.63
CA ILE A 232 -6.55 -0.45 -7.23
C ILE A 232 -5.41 -1.07 -6.41
N ALA A 233 -4.81 -2.15 -6.91
CA ALA A 233 -3.70 -2.80 -6.23
C ALA A 233 -2.53 -1.83 -6.03
N THR A 234 -2.14 -1.06 -7.05
CA THR A 234 -1.07 -0.05 -6.97
C THR A 234 -1.38 1.00 -5.91
N ALA A 235 -2.59 1.57 -5.89
CA ALA A 235 -2.98 2.58 -4.89
C ALA A 235 -2.92 2.03 -3.45
N LEU A 236 -3.41 0.80 -3.23
CA LEU A 236 -3.39 0.16 -1.91
C LEU A 236 -1.98 -0.23 -1.46
N VAL A 237 -1.15 -0.75 -2.38
CA VAL A 237 0.25 -1.07 -2.12
C VAL A 237 1.06 0.19 -1.82
N ALA A 238 0.84 1.28 -2.54
CA ALA A 238 1.47 2.56 -2.28
C ALA A 238 1.09 3.12 -0.90
N LEU A 239 -0.20 3.03 -0.50
CA LEU A 239 -0.65 3.41 0.83
C LEU A 239 0.09 2.62 1.92
N VAL A 240 0.10 1.30 1.82
CA VAL A 240 0.78 0.40 2.77
C VAL A 240 2.26 0.72 2.84
N GLY A 241 2.94 0.81 1.69
CA GLY A 241 4.36 1.11 1.61
C GLY A 241 4.73 2.44 2.25
N ASP A 242 3.91 3.47 2.07
CA ASP A 242 4.18 4.78 2.66
C ASP A 242 4.03 4.79 4.19
N PHE A 243 3.01 4.12 4.74
CA PHE A 243 2.87 4.01 6.21
C PHE A 243 3.97 3.17 6.86
N LEU A 244 4.49 2.15 6.16
CA LEU A 244 5.62 1.36 6.63
C LEU A 244 6.92 2.18 6.65
N ARG A 245 7.21 2.88 5.54
CA ARG A 245 8.45 3.65 5.37
C ARG A 245 8.49 4.92 6.21
N SER A 246 7.40 5.66 6.19
CA SER A 246 7.35 7.04 6.69
C SER A 246 6.74 7.12 8.09
N GLY A 247 6.08 6.06 8.56
CA GLY A 247 5.50 5.97 9.91
C GLY A 247 6.04 4.81 10.75
N PRO A 248 7.32 4.43 10.69
CA PRO A 248 7.79 3.13 11.16
C PRO A 248 7.56 2.92 12.67
N GLU A 249 7.63 3.98 13.48
CA GLU A 249 7.40 3.93 14.94
C GLU A 249 5.95 4.23 15.35
N THR A 250 5.07 4.42 14.38
CA THR A 250 3.66 4.74 14.65
C THR A 250 2.82 3.47 14.77
N TYR A 251 1.68 3.57 15.47
CA TYR A 251 0.67 2.51 15.47
C TYR A 251 0.26 2.10 14.04
N TYR A 252 0.25 3.04 13.10
CA TYR A 252 -0.19 2.78 11.73
C TYR A 252 0.78 1.91 10.92
N SER A 253 2.07 1.82 11.29
CA SER A 253 2.96 0.84 10.63
C SER A 253 2.52 -0.59 10.95
N GLN A 254 2.11 -0.88 12.18
CA GLN A 254 1.60 -2.20 12.56
C GLN A 254 0.30 -2.54 11.80
N VAL A 255 -0.59 -1.56 11.65
CA VAL A 255 -1.81 -1.70 10.84
C VAL A 255 -1.45 -1.95 9.37
N ALA A 256 -0.43 -1.28 8.83
CA ALA A 256 0.03 -1.51 7.46
C ALA A 256 0.64 -2.92 7.27
N ILE A 257 1.41 -3.42 8.26
CA ILE A 257 1.90 -4.82 8.28
C ILE A 257 0.71 -5.78 8.24
N GLU A 258 -0.31 -5.55 9.08
CA GLU A 258 -1.53 -6.35 9.12
C GLU A 258 -2.25 -6.36 7.77
N VAL A 259 -2.49 -5.18 7.18
CA VAL A 259 -3.15 -5.04 5.87
C VAL A 259 -2.38 -5.80 4.80
N TRP A 260 -1.06 -5.60 4.69
CA TRP A 260 -0.23 -6.32 3.72
C TRP A 260 -0.30 -7.83 3.91
N SER A 261 -0.12 -8.29 5.15
CA SER A 261 -0.05 -9.71 5.47
C SER A 261 -1.35 -10.43 5.11
N LYS A 262 -2.52 -9.82 5.37
CA LYS A 262 -3.82 -10.38 5.01
C LYS A 262 -4.09 -10.28 3.50
N MET A 263 -3.81 -9.12 2.89
CA MET A 263 -4.06 -8.89 1.45
C MET A 263 -3.32 -9.89 0.57
N SER A 264 -2.05 -10.16 0.92
CA SER A 264 -1.14 -11.00 0.14
C SER A 264 -1.34 -12.51 0.36
N VAL A 265 -2.26 -12.93 1.25
CA VAL A 265 -2.58 -14.36 1.47
C VAL A 265 -3.54 -14.90 0.40
N SER A 266 -4.53 -14.10 0.00
CA SER A 266 -5.53 -14.52 -0.99
C SER A 266 -4.89 -14.82 -2.34
N TYR A 267 -5.19 -15.99 -2.92
CA TYR A 267 -4.67 -16.40 -4.21
C TYR A 267 -5.08 -15.45 -5.33
N ASP A 268 -6.34 -15.00 -5.34
CA ASP A 268 -6.84 -14.06 -6.34
C ASP A 268 -6.11 -12.72 -6.26
N ASN A 269 -5.85 -12.23 -5.04
CA ASN A 269 -5.08 -11.00 -4.83
C ASN A 269 -3.64 -11.17 -5.30
N ARG A 270 -3.02 -12.35 -5.08
CA ARG A 270 -1.66 -12.62 -5.57
C ARG A 270 -1.58 -12.57 -7.09
N LEU A 271 -2.58 -13.08 -7.80
CA LEU A 271 -2.62 -13.00 -9.27
C LEU A 271 -2.59 -11.55 -9.74
N ILE A 272 -3.39 -10.66 -9.12
CA ILE A 272 -3.39 -9.23 -9.46
C ILE A 272 -2.06 -8.57 -9.07
N LEU A 273 -1.52 -8.84 -7.89
CA LEU A 273 -0.23 -8.29 -7.44
C LEU A 273 0.94 -8.73 -8.34
N GLU A 274 0.89 -9.94 -8.90
CA GLU A 274 1.87 -10.44 -9.88
C GLU A 274 1.80 -9.67 -11.21
N THR A 275 0.62 -9.19 -11.61
CA THR A 275 0.50 -8.36 -12.83
C THR A 275 1.30 -7.07 -12.73
N LEU A 276 1.51 -6.53 -11.51
CA LEU A 276 2.32 -5.33 -11.29
C LEU A 276 3.79 -5.55 -11.67
N ASP A 277 4.34 -6.74 -11.42
CA ASP A 277 5.71 -7.08 -11.86
C ASP A 277 5.76 -7.26 -13.38
N THR A 278 4.72 -7.88 -13.96
CA THR A 278 4.65 -8.12 -15.40
C THR A 278 4.57 -6.81 -16.19
N GLN A 279 3.75 -5.86 -15.72
CA GLN A 279 3.66 -4.52 -16.31
C GLN A 279 5.00 -3.80 -16.28
N ARG A 280 5.70 -3.85 -15.14
CA ARG A 280 7.04 -3.27 -14.98
C ARG A 280 8.05 -3.87 -15.96
N ARG A 281 8.03 -5.18 -16.19
CA ARG A 281 8.95 -5.84 -17.13
C ARG A 281 8.70 -5.40 -18.56
N ARG A 282 7.45 -5.41 -19.00
CA ARG A 282 7.08 -4.97 -20.36
C ARG A 282 7.53 -3.53 -20.62
N TRP A 283 7.36 -2.66 -19.63
CA TRP A 283 7.79 -1.27 -19.74
C TRP A 283 9.32 -1.15 -19.91
N ARG A 284 10.12 -1.96 -19.20
CA ARG A 284 11.58 -1.98 -19.39
C ARG A 284 12.02 -2.57 -20.72
N GLU A 285 11.34 -3.63 -21.17
CA GLU A 285 11.61 -4.24 -22.48
C GLU A 285 11.35 -3.20 -23.58
N GLN A 286 10.24 -2.47 -23.48
CA GLN A 286 9.92 -1.39 -24.41
C GLN A 286 10.93 -0.24 -24.37
N GLN A 287 11.35 0.21 -23.17
CA GLN A 287 12.41 1.23 -23.06
C GLN A 287 13.73 0.79 -23.69
N GLN A 288 14.10 -0.49 -23.54
CA GLN A 288 15.33 -1.00 -24.13
C GLN A 288 15.23 -1.10 -25.66
N GLU A 289 14.08 -1.49 -26.19
CA GLU A 289 13.83 -1.51 -27.64
C GLU A 289 13.90 -0.09 -28.23
N ASP A 290 13.29 0.90 -27.56
CA ASP A 290 13.34 2.31 -27.98
C ASP A 290 14.77 2.87 -27.96
N GLU A 291 15.58 2.54 -26.94
CA GLU A 291 17.00 2.93 -26.85
C GLU A 291 17.85 2.28 -27.96
N GLU A 292 17.62 1.00 -28.28
CA GLU A 292 18.34 0.29 -29.35
C GLU A 292 18.00 0.84 -30.75
N ASP A 293 16.74 1.25 -30.96
CA ASP A 293 16.29 1.88 -32.22
C ASP A 293 16.86 3.29 -32.39
N GLU A 294 16.91 4.11 -31.34
CA GLU A 294 17.55 5.43 -31.37
C GLU A 294 19.07 5.33 -31.65
N GLU A 295 19.75 4.33 -31.06
CA GLU A 295 21.16 4.07 -31.35
C GLU A 295 21.39 3.60 -32.81
N ALA A 296 20.46 2.81 -33.36
CA ALA A 296 20.53 2.34 -34.75
C ALA A 296 20.29 3.46 -35.76
N GLU A 297 19.33 4.36 -35.50
CA GLU A 297 19.07 5.53 -36.35
C GLU A 297 20.19 6.58 -36.25
N GLY A 298 20.76 6.77 -35.06
CA GLY A 298 21.85 7.71 -34.80
C GLY A 298 23.17 7.40 -35.54
N GLN A 299 23.41 6.13 -35.91
CA GLN A 299 24.62 5.73 -36.65
C GLN A 299 24.50 5.94 -38.18
N GLY A 300 23.30 6.26 -38.69
CA GLY A 300 23.03 6.36 -40.13
C GLY A 300 23.19 7.74 -40.77
N GLN A 301 23.25 8.83 -40.00
CA GLN A 301 23.23 10.21 -40.55
C GLN A 301 24.37 11.07 -40.00
N GLY A 302 25.51 11.06 -40.69
CA GLY A 302 26.62 11.99 -40.46
C GLY A 302 26.36 13.41 -40.96
N GLN A 303 25.25 14.04 -40.55
CA GLN A 303 24.96 15.45 -40.86
C GLN A 303 24.71 16.26 -39.58
N GLU A 304 25.57 17.27 -39.36
CA GLU A 304 25.52 18.24 -38.29
C GLU A 304 24.20 19.05 -38.33
N GLY A 305 23.17 18.55 -37.65
CA GLY A 305 21.89 19.23 -37.43
C GLY A 305 21.70 19.62 -35.97
N PRO A 306 20.98 20.72 -35.67
CA PRO A 306 20.81 21.22 -34.31
C PRO A 306 20.06 20.19 -33.45
N ALA A 307 20.63 19.89 -32.29
CA ALA A 307 20.14 18.90 -31.32
C ALA A 307 18.64 19.11 -31.01
N VAL A 308 17.79 18.28 -31.61
CA VAL A 308 16.41 18.12 -31.18
C VAL A 308 16.49 17.26 -29.92
N VAL A 309 16.40 17.91 -28.76
CA VAL A 309 16.24 17.23 -27.48
C VAL A 309 14.87 16.56 -27.51
N THR A 310 14.84 15.27 -27.83
CA THR A 310 13.66 14.42 -27.60
C THR A 310 13.43 14.39 -26.09
N VAL A 311 12.42 15.12 -25.65
CA VAL A 311 11.93 15.06 -24.28
C VAL A 311 11.26 13.70 -24.15
N VAL A 312 12.04 12.69 -23.74
CA VAL A 312 11.51 11.43 -23.23
C VAL A 312 10.61 11.81 -22.07
N GLU A 313 9.29 11.67 -22.26
CA GLU A 313 8.31 11.93 -21.21
C GLU A 313 8.67 11.03 -20.02
N ASN A 314 9.15 11.66 -18.94
CA ASN A 314 9.44 11.01 -17.67
C ASN A 314 8.13 10.44 -17.11
N HIS A 315 7.74 9.26 -17.58
CA HIS A 315 6.60 8.55 -17.02
C HIS A 315 6.95 8.25 -15.55
N ASP A 316 6.17 8.87 -14.65
CA ASP A 316 6.37 8.93 -13.20
C ASP A 316 6.89 7.60 -12.61
N GLN A 317 8.16 7.56 -12.18
CA GLN A 317 8.73 6.44 -11.42
C GLN A 317 7.95 6.14 -10.10
N ALA A 318 7.02 7.03 -9.72
CA ALA A 318 6.14 6.90 -8.56
C ALA A 318 5.11 5.75 -8.71
N ASP A 319 4.71 5.41 -9.94
CA ASP A 319 3.61 4.46 -10.22
C ASP A 319 4.05 3.00 -10.47
N ASP A 320 5.33 2.69 -10.30
CA ASP A 320 5.84 1.32 -10.41
C ASP A 320 5.34 0.47 -9.23
N GLY A 321 4.17 -0.16 -9.40
CA GLY A 321 3.50 -0.94 -8.35
C GLY A 321 4.38 -2.04 -7.75
N PHE A 322 5.25 -2.68 -8.55
CA PHE A 322 6.15 -3.70 -8.02
C PHE A 322 7.37 -3.10 -7.31
N LEU A 323 7.85 -1.92 -7.70
CA LEU A 323 8.82 -1.18 -6.90
C LEU A 323 8.29 -0.92 -5.48
N GLN A 324 6.99 -0.63 -5.34
CA GLN A 324 6.37 -0.46 -4.03
C GLN A 324 6.35 -1.78 -3.23
N ILE A 325 6.12 -2.93 -3.86
CA ILE A 325 6.26 -4.25 -3.22
C ILE A 325 7.71 -4.51 -2.75
N GLU A 326 8.71 -4.17 -3.57
CA GLU A 326 10.12 -4.26 -3.18
C GLU A 326 10.47 -3.32 -2.01
N ARG A 327 9.80 -2.17 -1.90
CA ARG A 327 9.94 -1.27 -0.75
C ARG A 327 9.30 -1.88 0.50
N ILE A 328 8.07 -2.41 0.41
CA ILE A 328 7.42 -3.13 1.51
C ILE A 328 8.32 -4.27 2.03
N TRP A 329 8.98 -5.01 1.13
CA TRP A 329 9.96 -6.03 1.53
C TRP A 329 11.07 -5.49 2.43
N THR A 330 11.70 -4.39 2.02
CA THR A 330 12.75 -3.71 2.80
C THR A 330 12.22 -3.21 4.14
N GLU A 331 11.03 -2.62 4.16
CA GLU A 331 10.45 -2.07 5.39
C GLU A 331 10.01 -3.17 6.37
N LEU A 332 9.45 -4.28 5.89
CA LEU A 332 9.13 -5.44 6.73
C LEU A 332 10.40 -6.06 7.34
N ALA A 333 11.46 -6.22 6.55
CA ALA A 333 12.74 -6.73 7.05
C ALA A 333 13.34 -5.76 8.09
N THR A 334 13.24 -4.46 7.85
CA THR A 334 13.70 -3.41 8.77
C THR A 334 12.89 -3.38 10.06
N ALA A 335 11.56 -3.55 9.99
CA ALA A 335 10.70 -3.65 11.17
C ALA A 335 11.09 -4.85 12.04
N ILE A 336 11.32 -6.02 11.43
CA ILE A 336 11.78 -7.21 12.18
C ILE A 336 13.15 -6.94 12.83
N ARG A 337 14.09 -6.33 12.11
CA ARG A 337 15.41 -6.00 12.63
C ARG A 337 15.33 -5.03 13.81
N ARG A 338 14.53 -3.97 13.69
CA ARG A 338 14.39 -2.93 14.69
C ARG A 338 13.72 -3.45 15.97
N ASP A 339 12.64 -4.23 15.83
CA ASP A 339 11.78 -4.57 16.96
C ASP A 339 12.20 -5.84 17.69
N TYR A 340 12.98 -6.72 17.05
CA TYR A 340 13.32 -8.03 17.60
C TYR A 340 14.83 -8.28 17.72
N PHE A 341 15.68 -7.35 17.28
CA PHE A 341 17.13 -7.45 17.46
C PHE A 341 17.66 -6.27 18.25
N ASP A 342 18.61 -6.56 19.14
CA ASP A 342 19.38 -5.54 19.83
C ASP A 342 20.34 -4.87 18.82
N PRO A 343 20.25 -3.54 18.63
CA PRO A 343 21.05 -2.81 17.64
C PRO A 343 22.56 -2.85 17.95
N SER A 344 22.94 -3.05 19.21
CA SER A 344 24.34 -3.08 19.64
C SER A 344 25.00 -4.45 19.45
N THR A 345 24.26 -5.53 19.71
CA THR A 345 24.80 -6.90 19.65
C THR A 345 24.39 -7.67 18.40
N GLY A 346 23.35 -7.21 17.70
CA GLY A 346 22.72 -7.95 16.59
C GLY A 346 22.11 -9.28 17.02
N ARG A 347 21.86 -9.48 18.32
CA ARG A 347 21.21 -10.67 18.89
C ARG A 347 19.70 -10.46 18.99
N VAL A 348 18.95 -11.55 18.93
CA VAL A 348 17.50 -11.52 19.10
C VAL A 348 17.18 -11.17 20.56
N ILE A 349 16.19 -10.30 20.78
CA ILE A 349 15.74 -9.91 22.12
C ILE A 349 15.06 -11.14 22.77
N PRO A 350 15.46 -11.53 24.00
CA PRO A 350 15.00 -12.79 24.60
C PRO A 350 13.54 -12.76 25.06
N THR A 351 12.96 -11.58 25.25
CA THR A 351 11.59 -11.40 25.76
C THR A 351 10.71 -10.81 24.68
N ILE A 352 9.86 -11.66 24.08
CA ILE A 352 8.86 -11.26 23.08
C ILE A 352 7.47 -11.45 23.69
N HIS A 353 6.72 -10.36 23.79
CA HIS A 353 5.34 -10.39 24.29
C HIS A 353 4.36 -10.96 23.25
N SER A 354 3.16 -11.38 23.66
CA SER A 354 2.16 -11.96 22.75
C SER A 354 1.72 -11.01 21.63
N THR A 355 1.60 -9.71 21.92
CA THR A 355 1.26 -8.69 20.92
C THR A 355 2.37 -8.51 19.90
N GLN A 356 3.63 -8.48 20.35
CA GLN A 356 4.80 -8.45 19.47
C GLN A 356 4.87 -9.72 18.63
N LEU A 357 4.60 -10.89 19.21
CA LEU A 357 4.56 -12.14 18.47
C LEU A 357 3.54 -12.11 17.32
N ALA A 358 2.34 -11.58 17.55
CA ALA A 358 1.34 -11.43 16.49
C ALA A 358 1.84 -10.53 15.35
N VAL A 359 2.47 -9.39 15.67
CA VAL A 359 3.07 -8.50 14.67
C VAL A 359 4.21 -9.20 13.91
N LEU A 360 5.06 -9.96 14.62
CA LEU A 360 6.14 -10.73 14.00
C LEU A 360 5.60 -11.79 13.05
N GLU A 361 4.54 -12.50 13.42
CA GLU A 361 3.89 -13.50 12.55
C GLU A 361 3.35 -12.85 11.28
N MET A 362 2.67 -11.69 11.40
CA MET A 362 2.18 -10.94 10.25
C MET A 362 3.32 -10.44 9.35
N ALA A 363 4.41 -9.92 9.94
CA ALA A 363 5.57 -9.46 9.19
C ALA A 363 6.27 -10.62 8.46
N MET A 364 6.45 -11.76 9.12
CA MET A 364 7.05 -12.96 8.54
C MET A 364 6.18 -13.52 7.40
N MET A 365 4.85 -13.55 7.58
CA MET A 365 3.91 -13.94 6.55
C MET A 365 3.95 -12.98 5.36
N GLY A 366 4.03 -11.67 5.63
CA GLY A 366 4.18 -10.63 4.62
C GLY A 366 5.44 -10.80 3.78
N LEU A 367 6.59 -11.08 4.40
CA LEU A 367 7.84 -11.39 3.69
C LEU A 367 7.71 -12.67 2.86
N TYR A 368 7.19 -13.76 3.45
CA TYR A 368 6.97 -15.01 2.73
C TYR A 368 6.12 -14.81 1.47
N ASN A 369 5.00 -14.08 1.58
CA ASN A 369 4.13 -13.82 0.44
C ASN A 369 4.82 -12.99 -0.65
N ILE A 370 5.67 -12.02 -0.30
CA ILE A 370 6.48 -11.29 -1.31
C ILE A 370 7.45 -12.23 -2.02
N ALA A 371 8.12 -13.12 -1.29
CA ALA A 371 9.04 -14.09 -1.88
C ALA A 371 8.31 -15.08 -2.83
N VAL A 372 7.06 -15.41 -2.53
CA VAL A 372 6.17 -16.21 -3.41
C VAL A 372 5.73 -15.42 -4.65
N LEU A 373 5.39 -14.14 -4.50
CA LEU A 373 5.05 -13.26 -5.63
C LEU A 373 6.20 -13.11 -6.63
N ALA A 374 7.44 -13.11 -6.13
CA ALA A 374 8.64 -13.08 -6.95
C ALA A 374 8.90 -14.44 -7.64
N ARG A 375 8.13 -14.80 -8.66
CA ARG A 375 8.25 -16.13 -9.31
C ARG A 375 9.57 -16.38 -10.03
N ASP A 376 10.15 -15.34 -10.62
CA ASP A 376 11.40 -15.46 -11.35
C ASP A 376 12.62 -15.21 -10.46
N GLU A 377 13.72 -15.88 -10.83
CA GLU A 377 15.00 -15.76 -10.14
C GLU A 377 15.58 -14.35 -10.15
N GLN A 378 15.30 -13.54 -11.18
CA GLN A 378 15.85 -12.19 -11.26
C GLN A 378 15.20 -11.29 -10.21
N THR A 379 13.88 -11.38 -10.03
CA THR A 379 13.12 -10.65 -9.01
C THR A 379 13.48 -11.11 -7.61
N LYS A 380 13.58 -12.43 -7.36
CA LYS A 380 14.12 -12.94 -6.08
C LYS A 380 15.51 -12.39 -5.80
N ALA A 381 16.40 -12.42 -6.78
CA ALA A 381 17.73 -11.85 -6.65
C ALA A 381 17.71 -10.33 -6.42
N ARG A 382 16.71 -9.58 -6.91
CA ARG A 382 16.53 -8.15 -6.57
C ARG A 382 16.13 -7.97 -5.11
N LEU A 383 15.14 -8.73 -4.63
CA LEU A 383 14.70 -8.69 -3.22
C LEU A 383 15.86 -8.99 -2.27
N VAL A 384 16.63 -10.03 -2.57
CA VAL A 384 17.81 -10.42 -1.78
C VAL A 384 18.91 -9.38 -1.86
N ARG A 385 19.13 -8.77 -3.03
CA ARG A 385 20.14 -7.70 -3.17
C ARG A 385 19.77 -6.46 -2.36
N ARG A 386 18.47 -6.13 -2.28
CA ARG A 386 17.98 -5.03 -1.43
C ARG A 386 18.21 -5.33 0.05
N GLU A 387 17.87 -6.54 0.50
CA GLU A 387 18.03 -6.96 1.90
C GLU A 387 18.89 -8.21 2.05
N ARG A 388 20.21 -8.06 1.88
CA ARG A 388 21.17 -9.19 1.89
C ARG A 388 21.15 -10.00 3.19
N GLY A 389 20.78 -9.36 4.30
CA GLY A 389 20.75 -9.98 5.62
C GLY A 389 19.45 -10.70 5.97
N VAL A 390 18.40 -10.62 5.14
CA VAL A 390 17.05 -11.08 5.51
C VAL A 390 17.01 -12.58 5.83
N ALA A 391 17.66 -13.42 5.04
CA ALA A 391 17.67 -14.86 5.26
C ALA A 391 18.35 -15.23 6.58
N MET A 392 19.54 -14.69 6.83
CA MET A 392 20.26 -14.94 8.09
C MET A 392 19.54 -14.34 9.30
N MET A 393 18.90 -13.18 9.15
CA MET A 393 18.06 -12.57 10.19
C MET A 393 16.91 -13.50 10.57
N VAL A 394 16.17 -13.99 9.57
CA VAL A 394 15.04 -14.92 9.78
C VAL A 394 15.51 -16.22 10.42
N LEU A 395 16.65 -16.80 9.99
CA LEU A 395 17.19 -18.03 10.57
C LEU A 395 17.61 -17.84 12.04
N ARG A 396 18.31 -16.75 12.36
CA ARG A 396 18.69 -16.42 13.75
C ARG A 396 17.46 -16.28 14.64
N LEU A 397 16.43 -15.62 14.14
CA LEU A 397 15.15 -15.49 14.84
C LEU A 397 14.51 -16.86 15.08
N CYS A 398 14.42 -17.71 14.06
CA CYS A 398 13.84 -19.05 14.20
C CYS A 398 14.59 -19.92 15.21
N VAL A 399 15.93 -19.90 15.21
CA VAL A 399 16.74 -20.67 16.18
C VAL A 399 16.48 -20.17 17.61
N MET A 400 16.54 -18.85 17.83
CA MET A 400 16.28 -18.26 19.15
C MET A 400 14.86 -18.51 19.65
N LEU A 401 13.86 -18.44 18.77
CA LEU A 401 12.48 -18.75 19.12
C LEU A 401 12.30 -20.23 19.45
N ALA A 402 12.92 -21.13 18.70
CA ALA A 402 12.90 -22.56 18.97
C ALA A 402 13.52 -22.89 20.34
N GLU A 403 14.62 -22.22 20.73
CA GLU A 403 15.29 -22.39 22.04
C GLU A 403 14.35 -22.17 23.23
N THR A 404 13.35 -21.29 23.09
CA THR A 404 12.41 -21.00 24.17
C THR A 404 11.46 -22.16 24.50
N GLY A 405 11.29 -23.12 23.59
CA GLY A 405 10.34 -24.24 23.74
C GLY A 405 8.86 -23.84 23.70
N ASN A 406 8.55 -22.58 23.40
CA ASN A 406 7.17 -22.10 23.35
C ASN A 406 6.53 -22.43 22.00
N THR A 407 5.52 -23.30 22.03
CA THR A 407 4.74 -23.72 20.85
C THR A 407 4.08 -22.57 20.09
N GLY A 408 3.81 -21.43 20.75
CA GLY A 408 3.29 -20.22 20.09
C GLY A 408 4.21 -19.66 19.00
N PHE A 409 5.52 -19.97 19.06
CA PHE A 409 6.47 -19.52 18.04
C PHE A 409 6.59 -20.47 16.83
N SER A 410 5.94 -21.63 16.87
CA SER A 410 6.06 -22.65 15.81
C SER A 410 5.62 -22.15 14.44
N ASN A 411 4.52 -21.40 14.38
CA ASN A 411 4.02 -20.82 13.14
C ASN A 411 5.03 -19.84 12.52
N VAL A 412 5.60 -18.94 13.33
CA VAL A 412 6.61 -17.97 12.88
C VAL A 412 7.85 -18.70 12.38
N CYS A 413 8.31 -19.73 13.10
CA CYS A 413 9.49 -20.50 12.70
C CYS A 413 9.25 -21.25 11.39
N ARG A 414 8.10 -21.93 11.25
CA ARG A 414 7.74 -22.66 10.03
C ARG A 414 7.68 -21.71 8.83
N ARG A 415 7.01 -20.56 8.97
CA ARG A 415 6.96 -19.53 7.92
C ARG A 415 8.33 -18.94 7.60
N GLY A 416 9.17 -18.72 8.61
CA GLY A 416 10.55 -18.26 8.42
C GLY A 416 11.40 -19.27 7.63
N VAL A 417 11.29 -20.56 7.97
CA VAL A 417 11.96 -21.65 7.23
C VAL A 417 11.45 -21.73 5.79
N GLU A 418 10.13 -21.64 5.57
CA GLU A 418 9.52 -21.64 4.23
C GLU A 418 9.97 -20.43 3.41
N LEU A 419 10.06 -19.24 4.01
CA LEU A 419 10.58 -18.03 3.38
C LEU A 419 12.03 -18.24 2.91
N VAL A 420 12.92 -18.70 3.80
CA VAL A 420 14.32 -18.94 3.42
C VAL A 420 14.42 -20.01 2.34
N ARG A 421 13.62 -21.09 2.44
CA ARG A 421 13.54 -22.12 1.41
C ARG A 421 13.07 -21.55 0.07
N ALA A 422 12.07 -20.68 0.05
CA ALA A 422 11.55 -20.04 -1.17
C ALA A 422 12.59 -19.14 -1.85
N LEU A 423 13.43 -18.48 -1.05
CA LEU A 423 14.53 -17.64 -1.54
C LEU A 423 15.72 -18.47 -2.06
N VAL A 424 16.05 -19.60 -1.41
CA VAL A 424 17.20 -20.44 -1.80
C VAL A 424 16.85 -21.40 -2.93
N ALA A 425 15.76 -22.16 -2.81
CA ALA A 425 15.44 -23.26 -3.72
C ALA A 425 14.61 -22.84 -4.95
N GLY A 426 14.27 -21.56 -5.09
CA GLY A 426 13.54 -21.05 -6.26
C GLY A 426 12.08 -21.50 -6.37
N GLY A 427 11.56 -22.34 -5.47
CA GLY A 427 10.19 -22.89 -5.53
C GLY A 427 9.21 -22.34 -4.49
N ASP A 428 7.93 -22.69 -4.64
CA ASP A 428 6.77 -22.26 -3.83
C ASP A 428 6.78 -22.74 -2.35
N GLY A 429 7.92 -23.15 -1.82
CA GLY A 429 8.06 -23.69 -0.46
C GLY A 429 7.40 -25.06 -0.24
N GLY A 430 6.52 -25.50 -1.15
CA GLY A 430 5.97 -26.85 -1.15
C GLY A 430 7.10 -27.86 -1.17
N ARG A 431 7.13 -28.75 -0.16
CA ARG A 431 8.03 -29.92 -0.13
C ARG A 431 7.93 -30.61 -1.49
N ARG A 432 8.89 -30.38 -2.38
CA ARG A 432 9.09 -31.26 -3.53
C ARG A 432 9.31 -32.63 -2.91
N ARG A 433 8.32 -33.51 -3.05
CA ARG A 433 8.47 -34.88 -2.56
C ARG A 433 9.73 -35.42 -3.21
N SER A 434 10.59 -36.04 -2.41
CA SER A 434 11.92 -36.52 -2.80
C SER A 434 11.93 -37.42 -4.06
N MET A 435 10.77 -37.86 -4.55
CA MET A 435 10.63 -38.66 -5.76
C MET A 435 10.95 -37.89 -7.05
N ASP A 436 10.78 -36.57 -7.10
CA ASP A 436 11.05 -35.80 -8.33
C ASP A 436 12.55 -35.46 -8.53
N VAL A 437 13.39 -35.75 -7.53
CA VAL A 437 14.83 -35.47 -7.59
C VAL A 437 15.57 -36.51 -8.43
N GLU A 438 15.12 -37.77 -8.44
CA GLU A 438 15.70 -38.83 -9.28
C GLU A 438 15.29 -38.71 -10.75
N GLU A 439 14.05 -38.29 -11.04
CA GLU A 439 13.58 -38.09 -12.43
C GLU A 439 14.18 -36.84 -13.09
N ALA A 440 14.63 -35.87 -12.28
CA ALA A 440 15.29 -34.64 -12.74
C ALA A 440 16.77 -34.80 -13.16
N ALA A 441 17.35 -35.99 -13.03
CA ALA A 441 18.72 -36.27 -13.48
C ALA A 441 18.82 -36.54 -15.00
N GLY A 442 17.70 -36.75 -15.70
CA GLY A 442 17.68 -37.18 -17.11
C GLY A 442 17.53 -36.09 -18.18
N VAL A 443 17.17 -34.84 -17.83
CA VAL A 443 16.80 -33.81 -18.83
C VAL A 443 17.89 -32.74 -18.97
N GLY A 444 18.54 -32.73 -20.13
CA GLY A 444 19.81 -32.05 -20.40
C GLY A 444 19.78 -30.52 -20.62
N LYS A 445 20.96 -29.95 -20.34
CA LYS A 445 21.61 -28.73 -20.87
C LYS A 445 20.98 -27.33 -20.72
N ASN A 446 19.67 -27.14 -20.53
CA ASN A 446 19.09 -25.79 -20.37
C ASN A 446 19.10 -25.21 -18.94
N ARG A 447 19.60 -25.94 -17.95
CA ARG A 447 19.62 -25.51 -16.53
C ARG A 447 20.66 -24.43 -16.16
N LYS A 448 21.64 -24.12 -17.03
CA LYS A 448 22.77 -23.24 -16.63
C LYS A 448 22.41 -21.78 -16.34
N LYS A 449 21.28 -21.25 -16.85
CA LYS A 449 20.89 -19.84 -16.60
C LYS A 449 20.11 -19.62 -15.30
N CYS A 450 19.40 -20.64 -14.79
CA CYS A 450 18.59 -20.52 -13.57
C CYS A 450 19.43 -20.50 -12.27
N ALA A 451 20.68 -20.96 -12.32
CA ALA A 451 21.53 -21.11 -11.12
C ALA A 451 22.10 -19.79 -10.56
N ARG A 452 22.04 -18.67 -11.30
CA ARG A 452 22.73 -17.43 -10.89
C ARG A 452 22.05 -16.69 -9.72
N GLY A 453 20.72 -16.71 -9.63
CA GLY A 453 19.98 -16.04 -8.54
C GLY A 453 20.17 -16.76 -7.21
N THR A 454 19.92 -18.06 -7.20
CA THR A 454 20.22 -18.99 -6.10
C THR A 454 21.64 -18.85 -5.57
N ALA A 455 22.65 -18.77 -6.46
CA ALA A 455 24.05 -18.63 -6.07
C ALA A 455 24.34 -17.38 -5.23
N VAL A 456 23.66 -16.25 -5.52
CA VAL A 456 23.81 -15.02 -4.74
C VAL A 456 23.31 -15.20 -3.31
N MET A 457 22.18 -15.90 -3.14
CA MET A 457 21.60 -16.17 -1.81
C MET A 457 22.49 -17.07 -0.96
N ILE A 458 23.00 -18.14 -1.54
CA ILE A 458 23.82 -19.13 -0.83
C ILE A 458 25.08 -18.47 -0.27
N GLY A 459 25.74 -17.61 -1.05
CA GLY A 459 26.92 -16.89 -0.59
C GLY A 459 26.66 -15.94 0.60
N LEU A 460 25.40 -15.62 0.90
CA LEU A 460 25.01 -14.76 2.02
C LEU A 460 24.67 -15.55 3.29
N ILE A 461 24.36 -16.85 3.19
CA ILE A 461 24.06 -17.69 4.34
C ILE A 461 25.35 -18.33 4.87
N ASN A 462 25.78 -17.93 6.07
CA ASN A 462 26.90 -18.57 6.73
C ASN A 462 26.44 -19.91 7.36
N VAL A 463 26.47 -20.97 6.57
CA VAL A 463 26.08 -22.33 6.96
C VAL A 463 26.83 -22.80 8.21
N ALA A 464 28.13 -22.53 8.33
CA ALA A 464 28.92 -22.91 9.49
C ALA A 464 28.41 -22.26 10.78
N SER A 465 28.15 -20.95 10.75
CA SER A 465 27.58 -20.22 11.90
C SER A 465 26.18 -20.71 12.26
N LEU A 466 25.35 -21.05 11.27
CA LEU A 466 24.01 -21.57 11.50
C LEU A 466 24.03 -22.96 12.13
N SER A 467 24.87 -23.86 11.60
CA SER A 467 25.08 -25.20 12.16
C SER A 467 25.58 -25.13 13.61
N GLU A 468 26.51 -24.22 13.91
CA GLU A 468 26.98 -23.99 15.28
C GLU A 468 25.85 -23.54 16.20
N MET A 469 25.04 -22.56 15.79
CA MET A 469 23.88 -22.10 16.57
C MET A 469 22.88 -23.24 16.82
N LEU A 470 22.56 -24.04 15.80
CA LEU A 470 21.66 -25.19 15.94
C LEU A 470 22.22 -26.25 16.88
N MET A 471 23.51 -26.58 16.79
CA MET A 471 24.16 -27.53 17.70
C MET A 471 24.13 -27.02 19.15
N GLN A 472 24.46 -25.74 19.38
CA GLN A 472 24.40 -25.14 20.71
C GLN A 472 22.98 -25.16 21.28
N ALA A 473 22.00 -24.85 20.44
CA ALA A 473 20.60 -24.88 20.81
C ALA A 473 20.18 -26.31 21.20
N MET A 474 20.57 -27.33 20.41
CA MET A 474 20.22 -28.75 20.66
C MET A 474 20.73 -29.24 22.02
N LEU A 475 21.90 -28.78 22.44
CA LEU A 475 22.50 -29.14 23.72
C LEU A 475 21.69 -28.63 24.92
N ARG A 476 20.83 -27.60 24.76
CA ARG A 476 20.02 -27.05 25.86
C ARG A 476 18.78 -27.87 26.18
N GLY A 477 18.34 -28.77 25.29
CA GLY A 477 17.27 -29.75 25.55
C GLY A 477 15.84 -29.21 25.68
N SER A 478 15.61 -27.90 25.55
CA SER A 478 14.29 -27.25 25.67
C SER A 478 13.54 -27.04 24.35
N MET A 479 14.09 -27.49 23.23
CA MET A 479 13.58 -27.14 21.90
C MET A 479 12.47 -28.04 21.37
N ASP A 480 11.60 -27.44 20.56
CA ASP A 480 10.65 -28.15 19.71
C ASP A 480 11.39 -29.00 18.66
N GLN A 481 11.20 -30.32 18.72
CA GLN A 481 11.88 -31.28 17.84
C GLN A 481 11.46 -31.15 16.37
N GLU A 482 10.24 -30.69 16.09
CA GLU A 482 9.73 -30.57 14.72
C GLU A 482 10.41 -29.39 14.01
N ILE A 483 10.45 -28.22 14.67
CA ILE A 483 11.11 -27.02 14.15
C ILE A 483 12.59 -27.28 13.93
N MET A 484 13.23 -27.99 14.87
CA MET A 484 14.64 -28.34 14.75
C MET A 484 14.94 -29.23 13.55
N ARG A 485 14.07 -30.20 13.27
CA ARG A 485 14.19 -31.03 12.07
C ARG A 485 14.06 -30.17 10.82
N GLU A 486 13.08 -29.28 10.77
CA GLU A 486 12.88 -28.39 9.62
C GLU A 486 14.06 -27.43 9.38
N LEU A 487 14.64 -26.88 10.45
CA LEU A 487 15.84 -26.03 10.37
C LEU A 487 17.06 -26.83 9.91
N TRP A 488 17.26 -28.05 10.42
CA TRP A 488 18.34 -28.92 10.00
C TRP A 488 18.21 -29.37 8.54
N ASP A 489 17.00 -29.74 8.12
CA ASP A 489 16.70 -30.06 6.72
C ASP A 489 17.00 -28.86 5.82
N LEU A 490 16.67 -27.64 6.25
CA LEU A 490 16.99 -26.42 5.51
C LEU A 490 18.49 -26.19 5.39
N VAL A 491 19.28 -26.43 6.45
CA VAL A 491 20.75 -26.37 6.38
C VAL A 491 21.27 -27.31 5.31
N GLY A 492 20.77 -28.55 5.25
CA GLY A 492 21.14 -29.51 4.20
C GLY A 492 20.79 -29.03 2.79
N VAL A 493 19.64 -28.37 2.62
CA VAL A 493 19.25 -27.78 1.33
C VAL A 493 20.17 -26.61 0.94
N VAL A 494 20.55 -25.76 1.89
CA VAL A 494 21.48 -24.64 1.62
C VAL A 494 22.86 -25.17 1.27
N ASP A 495 23.36 -26.16 2.01
CA ASP A 495 24.68 -26.78 1.81
C ASP A 495 24.75 -27.53 0.47
N ALA A 496 23.70 -28.26 0.09
CA ALA A 496 23.63 -28.93 -1.21
C ALA A 496 23.52 -27.97 -2.40
N ALA A 497 23.07 -26.74 -2.17
CA ALA A 497 22.96 -25.73 -3.20
C ALA A 497 24.27 -24.93 -3.37
N ALA A 498 25.11 -24.87 -2.32
CA ALA A 498 26.44 -24.26 -2.29
C ALA A 498 27.48 -25.07 -3.08
#